data_AF-A0A7I6GXI5-F1
#
_entry.id   AF-A0A7I6GXI5-F1
#
_cell.length_a   1.000
_cell.length_b   1.000
_cell.length_c   1.000
_cell.angle_alpha   90.00
_cell.angle_beta   90.00
_cell.angle_gamma   90.00
#
_symmetry.space_group_name_H-M   'P 1'
#
loop_
_entity.id
_entity.type
_entity.pdbx_description
1 polymer ?
#
loop_
_entity_poly.entity_id
_entity_poly.type
_entity_poly.pdbx_seq_one_letter_code
_entity_poly.pdbx_strand_id
1 'polypeptide(L)' 'MTREYMALINNMGQYFRIVPVKPKSNKFSRITSLITPFTYKKLYIENTVVLLYLMIFTLIKGITKFMMMLLMQYKLHI' A
#
# COMPACT_ATOMS: atom_id res chain seq x y z
N MET A 1 28.58 11.27 21.16
CA MET A 1 29.10 12.64 20.92
C MET A 1 30.60 12.59 21.16
N THR A 2 31.41 12.95 20.18
CA THR A 2 32.89 12.87 20.24
C THR A 2 33.50 14.12 20.89
N ARG A 3 34.71 14.00 21.45
CA ARG A 3 35.41 15.09 22.18
C ARG A 3 35.61 16.35 21.33
N GLU A 4 35.92 16.16 20.05
CA GLU A 4 36.09 17.25 19.07
C GLU A 4 34.80 18.04 18.84
N TYR A 5 33.67 17.34 18.79
CA TYR A 5 32.35 17.95 18.63
C TYR A 5 31.98 18.85 19.83
N MET A 6 32.32 18.42 21.05
CA MET A 6 32.06 19.21 22.26
C MET A 6 32.96 20.45 22.34
N ALA A 7 34.22 20.33 21.92
CA ALA A 7 35.14 21.47 21.86
C ALA A 7 34.71 22.53 20.84
N LEU A 8 34.16 22.10 19.70
CA LEU A 8 33.62 23.01 18.68
C LEU A 8 32.41 23.79 19.22
N ILE A 9 31.45 23.10 19.87
CA ILE A 9 30.26 23.73 20.47
C ILE A 9 30.65 24.76 21.54
N ASN A 10 31.61 24.42 22.40
CA ASN A 10 32.01 25.29 23.51
C ASN A 10 32.77 26.55 23.05
N ASN A 11 33.38 26.51 21.86
CA ASN A 11 34.13 27.64 21.28
C ASN A 11 33.33 28.46 20.26
N MET A 12 32.08 28.10 19.96
CA MET A 12 31.23 28.89 19.08
C MET A 12 30.62 30.08 19.85
N GLY A 13 30.86 31.29 19.36
CA GLY A 13 30.23 32.51 19.91
C GLY A 13 28.70 32.42 19.86
N GLN A 14 28.03 33.11 20.79
CA GLN A 14 26.58 32.98 21.03
C GLN A 14 25.69 33.21 19.80
N TYR A 15 26.23 33.83 18.75
CA TYR A 15 25.54 34.10 17.48
C TYR A 15 25.44 32.90 16.52
N PHE A 16 26.32 31.90 16.63
CA PHE A 16 26.36 30.75 15.72
C PHE A 16 26.30 29.45 16.50
N ARG A 17 25.11 29.09 17.01
CA ARG A 17 24.93 27.82 17.71
C ARG A 17 24.61 26.69 16.72
N ILE A 18 25.56 25.78 16.49
CA ILE A 18 25.25 24.52 15.80
C ILE A 18 24.46 23.64 16.76
N VAL A 19 23.15 23.58 16.55
CA VAL A 19 22.28 22.63 17.24
C VAL A 19 22.25 21.35 16.41
N PRO A 20 22.46 20.17 17.02
CA PRO A 20 22.23 18.93 16.30
C PRO A 20 20.74 18.88 15.92
N VAL A 21 20.45 19.11 14.64
CA VAL A 21 19.12 18.87 14.09
C VAL A 21 18.96 17.36 14.08
N LYS A 22 18.27 16.82 15.11
CA LYS A 22 17.85 15.43 15.07
C LYS A 22 17.10 15.23 13.75
N PRO A 23 17.47 14.23 12.92
CA PRO A 23 16.67 13.92 11.76
C PRO A 23 15.25 13.64 12.25
N LYS A 24 14.27 14.33 11.65
CA LYS A 24 12.85 14.26 12.03
C LYS A 24 12.31 12.81 12.06
N SER A 25 12.99 11.90 11.35
CA SER A 25 12.71 10.47 11.24
C SER A 25 13.95 9.63 11.57
N ASN A 26 13.80 8.55 12.34
CA ASN A 26 14.88 7.57 12.53
C ASN A 26 15.14 6.74 11.24
N LYS A 27 16.25 5.99 11.20
CA LYS A 27 16.65 5.18 10.02
C LYS A 27 15.53 4.23 9.57
N PHE A 28 14.84 3.59 10.51
CA PHE A 28 13.75 2.65 10.23
C PHE A 28 12.53 3.34 9.60
N SER A 29 12.16 4.52 10.09
CA SER A 29 11.07 5.34 9.55
C SER A 29 11.33 5.78 8.11
N ARG A 30 12.58 6.09 7.76
CA ARG A 30 12.95 6.40 6.37
C ARG A 30 12.79 5.18 5.45
N ILE A 31 13.34 4.04 5.87
CA ILE A 31 13.26 2.80 5.09
C ILE A 31 11.82 2.38 4.87
N THR A 32 11.01 2.38 5.94
CA THR A 32 9.58 2.04 5.85
C THR A 32 8.82 2.99 4.94
N SER A 33 9.02 4.31 5.05
CA SER A 33 8.40 5.30 4.16
C SER A 33 8.74 5.10 2.68
N LEU A 34 9.96 4.64 2.38
CA LEU A 34 10.41 4.38 1.02
C LEU A 34 9.74 3.14 0.44
N ILE A 35 9.54 2.10 1.26
CA ILE A 35 9.00 0.80 0.83
C ILE A 35 7.46 0.82 0.80
N THR A 36 6.82 1.55 1.72
CA THR A 36 5.35 1.63 1.83
C THR A 36 4.61 1.83 0.50
N PRO A 37 4.95 2.81 -0.37
CA PRO A 37 4.21 2.99 -1.62
C PRO A 37 4.31 1.78 -2.57
N PHE A 38 5.43 1.05 -2.56
CA PHE A 38 5.59 -0.16 -3.37
C PHE A 38 4.73 -1.31 -2.84
N THR A 39 4.66 -1.46 -1.50
CA THR A 39 3.82 -2.47 -0.86
C THR A 39 2.34 -2.20 -1.07
N TYR A 40 1.88 -0.96 -0.87
CA TYR A 40 0.48 -0.58 -1.08
C TYR A 40 0.05 -0.67 -2.53
N LYS A 41 0.90 -0.26 -3.48
CA LYS A 41 0.59 -0.37 -4.91
C LYS A 41 0.42 -1.82 -5.35
N LYS A 42 1.27 -2.73 -4.86
CA LYS A 42 1.16 -4.17 -5.15
C LYS A 42 -0.13 -4.76 -4.59
N LEU A 43 -0.42 -4.51 -3.31
CA LEU A 43 -1.65 -4.98 -2.66
C LEU A 43 -2.92 -4.46 -3.34
N TYR A 44 -2.91 -3.19 -3.77
CA TYR A 44 -4.04 -2.60 -4.48
C TYR A 44 -4.31 -3.29 -5.82
N ILE A 45 -3.27 -3.56 -6.61
CA ILE A 45 -3.39 -4.24 -7.90
C ILE A 45 -3.90 -5.66 -7.70
N GLU A 46 -3.29 -6.41 -6.78
CA GLU A 46 -3.70 -7.79 -6.48
C GLU A 46 -5.16 -7.86 -6.01
N ASN A 47 -5.56 -6.98 -5.09
CA ASN A 47 -6.95 -6.92 -4.63
C ASN A 47 -7.93 -6.56 -5.76
N THR A 48 -7.54 -5.63 -6.64
CA THR A 48 -8.38 -5.21 -7.76
C THR A 48 -8.61 -6.35 -8.74
N VAL A 49 -7.56 -7.12 -9.06
CA VAL A 49 -7.64 -8.28 -9.96
C VAL A 49 -8.51 -9.38 -9.37
N VAL A 50 -8.36 -9.67 -8.07
CA VAL A 50 -9.19 -10.68 -7.37
C VAL A 50 -10.66 -10.29 -7.36
N LEU A 51 -10.97 -9.02 -7.07
CA LEU A 51 -12.35 -8.53 -7.07
C LEU A 51 -12.99 -8.64 -8.45
N LEU A 52 -12.26 -8.25 -9.50
CA LEU A 52 -12.73 -8.35 -10.88
C LEU A 52 -13.02 -9.82 -11.26
N TYR A 53 -12.12 -10.74 -10.90
CA TYR A 53 -12.32 -12.16 -11.15
C TYR A 53 -13.58 -12.69 -10.46
N LEU A 54 -13.80 -12.33 -9.20
CA LEU A 54 -14.99 -12.72 -8.44
C LEU A 54 -16.29 -12.18 -9.05
N MET A 55 -16.27 -10.92 -9.51
CA MET A 55 -17.41 -10.31 -10.21
C MET A 55 -17.74 -11.04 -11.51
N ILE A 56 -16.73 -11.36 -12.32
CA ILE A 56 -16.91 -12.10 -13.57
C ILE A 56 -17.44 -13.52 -13.29
N PHE A 57 -16.88 -14.20 -12.30
CA PHE A 57 -17.32 -15.54 -11.91
C PHE A 57 -18.80 -15.58 -11.47
N THR A 58 -19.20 -14.64 -10.62
CA THR A 58 -20.60 -14.54 -10.15
C THR A 58 -21.57 -14.20 -11.29
N LEU A 59 -21.17 -13.32 -12.22
CA LEU A 59 -21.94 -13.00 -13.42
C LEU A 59 -22.17 -14.24 -14.30
N ILE A 60 -21.10 -14.97 -14.63
CA ILE A 60 -21.17 -16.18 -15.47
C ILE A 60 -22.09 -17.22 -14.83
N LYS A 61 -21.97 -17.43 -13.51
CA LYS A 61 -22.83 -18.33 -12.74
C LYS A 61 -24.30 -17.91 -12.78
N GLY A 62 -24.58 -16.61 -12.73
CA GLY A 62 -25.93 -16.07 -12.87
C GLY A 62 -26.52 -16.34 -14.27
N ILE A 63 -25.75 -16.05 -15.32
CA ILE A 63 -26.18 -16.25 -16.71
C ILE A 63 -26.44 -17.73 -17.00
N THR A 64 -25.54 -18.63 -16.57
CA THR A 64 -25.72 -20.07 -16.77
C THR A 64 -26.96 -20.61 -16.07
N LYS A 65 -27.23 -20.17 -14.83
CA LYS A 65 -28.47 -20.53 -14.12
C LYS A 65 -29.71 -20.03 -14.85
N PHE A 66 -29.68 -18.81 -15.36
CA PHE A 66 -30.78 -18.24 -16.14
C PHE A 66 -31.02 -19.00 -17.46
N MET A 67 -29.96 -19.31 -18.20
CA MET A 67 -30.05 -20.09 -19.43
C MET A 67 -30.63 -21.49 -19.18
N MET A 68 -30.23 -22.16 -18.10
CA MET A 68 -30.77 -23.46 -17.71
C MET A 68 -32.28 -23.39 -17.41
N MET A 69 -32.73 -22.32 -16.75
CA MET A 69 -34.14 -22.08 -16.47
C MET A 69 -34.95 -21.89 -17.76
N LEU A 70 -34.45 -21.08 -18.71
CA LEU A 70 -35.09 -20.90 -20.02
C LEU A 70 -35.16 -22.22 -20.80
N LEU A 71 -34.10 -23.02 -20.78
CA LEU A 71 -34.07 -24.33 -21.44
C LEU A 71 -35.12 -25.28 -20.85
N MET A 72 -35.29 -25.30 -19.51
CA MET A 72 -36.33 -26.10 -18.87
C MET A 72 -37.74 -25.66 -19.27
N GLN A 73 -38.00 -24.35 -19.31
CA GLN A 73 -39.31 -23.82 -19.75
C GLN A 73 -39.60 -24.22 -21.20
N TYR A 74 -38.63 -24.07 -22.10
CA TYR A 74 -38.78 -24.47 -23.50
C TYR A 74 -39.06 -25.98 -23.66
N LYS A 75 -38.34 -26.83 -22.90
CA LYS A 75 -38.56 -28.29 -22.91
C LYS A 75 -39.91 -28.72 -22.34
N LEU A 76 -40.53 -27.94 -21.47
CA LEU A 76 -41.84 -28.25 -20.89
C LEU A 76 -43.00 -27.97 -21.86
N HIS A 77 -42.77 -27.10 -22.85
CA HIS A 77 -43.77 -26.68 -23.84
C HIS A 77 -43.69 -27.44 -25.18
N ILE A 78 -42.80 -28.44 -25.29
CA ILE A 78 -42.74 -29.44 -26.36
C ILE A 78 -43.25 -30.75 -25.80
#